data_AF-A0A9P4UVV4-F1
#
_entry.id   AF-A0A9P4UVV4-F1
#
_cell.length_a   1.000
_cell.length_b   1.000
_cell.length_c   1.000
_cell.angle_alpha   90.00
_cell.angle_beta   90.00
_cell.angle_gamma   90.00
#
_symmetry.space_group_name_H-M   'P 1'
#
loop_
_entity.id
_entity.type
_entity.pdbx_description
1 polymer ?
#
loop_
_entity_poly.entity_id
_entity_poly.type
_entity_poly.pdbx_seq_one_letter_code
_entity_poly.pdbx_strand_id
1 'polypeptide(L)' 'RVLGEEHPSTLISMANLAHTWKSQSRNEEAISLMEKCFELQKRILGTHHPSTETSLEALTEWRIEELAIRI' A
#
# COMPACT_ATOMS: atom_id res chain seq x y z
N ARG A 1 14.82 -3.20 20.85
CA ARG A 1 13.83 -2.12 20.60
C ARG A 1 13.23 -2.37 19.22
N VAL A 2 11.91 -2.54 19.13
CA VAL A 2 11.20 -2.82 17.87
C VAL A 2 10.50 -1.54 17.41
N LEU A 3 10.49 -1.29 16.10
CA LEU A 3 9.80 -0.14 15.51
C LEU A 3 8.30 -0.46 15.42
N GLY A 4 7.44 0.46 15.85
CA GLY A 4 5.98 0.29 15.75
C GLY A 4 5.48 0.40 14.32
N GLU A 5 4.19 0.12 14.12
CA GLU A 5 3.53 0.21 12.79
C GLU A 5 3.57 1.63 12.20
N GLU A 6 3.60 2.65 13.05
CA GLU A 6 3.65 4.06 12.62
C GLU A 6 5.05 4.55 12.24
N HIS A 7 6.08 3.73 12.44
CA HIS A 7 7.43 4.16 12.12
C HIS A 7 7.60 4.21 10.58
N PRO A 8 8.19 5.29 10.01
CA PRO A 8 8.33 5.43 8.56
C PRO A 8 8.98 4.21 7.87
N SER A 9 10.01 3.62 8.48
CA SER A 9 10.65 2.39 7.96
C SER A 9 9.71 1.16 7.95
N THR A 10 8.80 1.07 8.92
CA THR A 10 7.77 0.01 8.94
C THR A 10 6.77 0.24 7.81
N LEU A 11 6.35 1.49 7.56
CA LEU A 11 5.45 1.83 6.46
C LEU A 11 6.06 1.49 5.09
N ILE A 12 7.34 1.80 4.88
CA ILE A 12 8.06 1.41 3.66
C ILE A 12 8.08 -0.13 3.51
N SER A 13 8.31 -0.85 4.60
CA SER A 13 8.31 -2.32 4.59
C SER A 13 6.92 -2.90 4.28
N MET A 14 5.85 -2.27 4.78
CA MET A 14 4.47 -2.65 4.46
C MET A 14 4.16 -2.47 2.97
N ALA A 15 4.53 -1.33 2.37
CA ALA A 15 4.35 -1.09 0.95
C ALA A 15 5.10 -2.11 0.08
N ASN A 16 6.35 -2.41 0.44
CA ASN A 16 7.15 -3.44 -0.25
C ASN A 16 6.54 -4.84 -0.14
N LEU A 17 6.00 -5.18 1.03
CA LEU A 17 5.31 -6.45 1.24
C LEU A 17 4.04 -6.55 0.39
N ALA A 18 3.27 -5.47 0.28
CA ALA A 18 2.09 -5.41 -0.58
C ALA A 18 2.46 -5.63 -2.06
N HIS A 19 3.50 -4.95 -2.56
CA HIS A 19 4.00 -5.20 -3.92
C HIS A 19 4.48 -6.65 -4.12
N THR A 20 5.12 -7.23 -3.11
CA THR A 20 5.54 -8.64 -3.15
C THR A 20 4.34 -9.57 -3.27
N TRP A 21 3.29 -9.35 -2.48
CA TRP A 21 2.05 -10.13 -2.58
C TRP A 21 1.35 -9.94 -3.93
N LYS A 22 1.34 -8.73 -4.47
CA LYS A 22 0.81 -8.44 -5.81
C LYS A 22 1.54 -9.27 -6.87
N SER A 23 2.88 -9.35 -6.79
CA SER A 23 3.69 -10.18 -7.70
C SER A 23 3.46 -11.69 -7.55
N GLN A 24 2.97 -12.13 -6.39
CA GLN A 24 2.59 -13.53 -6.12
C GLN A 24 1.11 -13.81 -6.44
N SER A 25 0.43 -12.92 -7.15
CA SER A 25 -1.01 -13.00 -7.48
C SER A 25 -1.94 -13.02 -6.26
N ARG A 26 -1.45 -12.62 -5.08
CA ARG A 26 -2.23 -12.46 -3.84
C ARG A 26 -2.86 -11.07 -3.82
N ASN A 27 -3.73 -10.80 -4.79
CA ASN A 27 -4.25 -9.46 -5.10
C ASN A 27 -5.03 -8.85 -3.93
N GLU A 28 -5.98 -9.59 -3.34
CA GLU A 28 -6.83 -9.08 -2.25
C GLU A 28 -6.00 -8.71 -1.01
N GLU A 29 -5.04 -9.56 -0.64
CA GLU A 29 -4.14 -9.32 0.49
C GLU A 29 -3.20 -8.14 0.23
N ALA A 30 -2.69 -8.01 -1.00
CA ALA A 30 -1.85 -6.90 -1.40
C ALA A 30 -2.61 -5.57 -1.31
N ILE A 31 -3.82 -5.51 -1.86
CA ILE A 31 -4.68 -4.31 -1.83
C ILE A 31 -4.99 -3.95 -0.38
N SER A 32 -5.44 -4.91 0.44
CA SER A 32 -5.78 -4.65 1.84
C SER A 32 -4.58 -4.12 2.66
N LEU A 33 -3.39 -4.68 2.45
CA LEU A 33 -2.19 -4.19 3.12
C LEU A 33 -1.78 -2.80 2.64
N MET A 34 -1.87 -2.53 1.34
CA MET A 34 -1.54 -1.23 0.77
C MET A 34 -2.54 -0.15 1.22
N GLU A 35 -3.83 -0.47 1.37
CA GLU A 35 -4.84 0.43 1.97
C GLU A 35 -4.47 0.82 3.40
N LYS A 36 -4.13 -0.17 4.24
CA LYS A 36 -3.67 0.10 5.61
C LYS A 36 -2.40 0.97 5.59
N CYS A 37 -1.45 0.69 4.69
CA CYS A 37 -0.22 1.47 4.56
C CYS A 37 -0.51 2.92 4.16
N PHE A 38 -1.36 3.13 3.16
CA PHE A 38 -1.78 4.45 2.68
C PHE A 38 -2.42 5.29 3.79
N GLU A 39 -3.38 4.74 4.55
CA GLU A 39 -4.04 5.48 5.63
C GLU A 39 -3.05 5.89 6.74
N LEU A 40 -2.09 5.01 7.06
CA LEU A 40 -1.02 5.34 8.01
C LEU A 40 -0.09 6.42 7.45
N GLN A 41 0.38 6.30 6.21
CA GLN A 41 1.23 7.30 5.56
C GLN A 41 0.53 8.66 5.48
N LYS A 42 -0.75 8.70 5.10
CA LYS A 42 -1.56 9.91 5.06
C LYS A 42 -1.65 10.59 6.42
N ARG A 43 -1.84 9.83 7.51
CA ARG A 43 -1.90 10.37 8.87
C ARG A 43 -0.54 10.84 9.39
N ILE A 44 0.53 10.10 9.11
CA ILE A 44 1.86 10.30 9.74
C ILE A 44 2.74 11.23 8.91
N LEU A 45 2.74 11.06 7.59
CA LEU A 45 3.59 11.79 6.63
C LEU A 45 2.83 12.92 5.93
N GLY A 46 1.50 12.82 5.84
CA GLY A 46 0.63 13.77 5.16
C GLY A 46 0.25 13.32 3.75
N THR A 47 -0.82 13.93 3.21
CA THR A 47 -1.42 13.56 1.92
C THR A 47 -0.47 13.77 0.73
N HIS A 48 0.35 14.84 0.75
CA HIS A 48 1.28 15.20 -0.34
C HIS A 48 2.70 14.67 -0.14
N HIS A 49 2.89 13.74 0.80
CA HIS A 49 4.19 13.10 0.93
C HIS A 49 4.37 12.09 -0.22
N PRO A 50 5.54 12.03 -0.86
CA PRO A 50 5.76 11.15 -2.02
C PRO A 50 5.34 9.69 -1.77
N SER A 51 5.64 9.15 -0.58
CA SER A 51 5.22 7.78 -0.22
C SER A 51 3.70 7.59 -0.17
N THR A 52 2.95 8.61 0.28
CA THR A 52 1.48 8.57 0.33
C THR A 52 0.90 8.61 -1.09
N GLU A 53 1.46 9.46 -1.95
CA GLU A 53 1.06 9.58 -3.35
C GLU A 53 1.33 8.29 -4.14
N THR A 54 2.53 7.70 -3.98
CA THR A 54 2.88 6.42 -4.61
C THR A 54 1.96 5.27 -4.17
N SER A 55 1.64 5.16 -2.88
CA SER A 55 0.71 4.12 -2.40
C SER A 55 -0.70 4.31 -2.96
N LEU A 56 -1.15 5.56 -3.12
CA LEU A 56 -2.43 5.87 -3.75
C LEU A 56 -2.43 5.47 -5.23
N GLU A 57 -1.39 5.83 -5.98
CA GLU A 57 -1.24 5.45 -7.39
C GLU A 57 -1.32 3.93 -7.55
N ALA A 58 -0.56 3.18 -6.75
CA ALA A 58 -0.61 1.71 -6.76
C ALA A 58 -2.02 1.16 -6.47
N LEU A 59 -2.73 1.72 -5.48
CA LEU A 59 -4.11 1.31 -5.17
C LEU A 59 -5.07 1.59 -6.32
N THR A 60 -4.92 2.74 -6.99
CA THR A 60 -5.78 3.08 -8.13
C THR A 60 -5.55 2.13 -9.30
N GLU A 61 -4.30 1.82 -9.62
CA GLU A 61 -3.91 0.86 -10.65
C GLU A 61 -4.51 -0.52 -10.36
N TRP A 62 -4.26 -1.07 -9.17
CA TRP A 62 -4.65 -2.44 -8.85
C TRP A 62 -6.16 -2.64 -8.80
N ARG A 63 -6.92 -1.63 -8.38
CA ARG A 63 -8.39 -1.68 -8.37
C ARG A 63 -8.96 -1.63 -9.79
N ILE A 64 -8.34 -0.89 -10.71
CA ILE A 64 -8.74 -0.88 -12.12
C ILE A 64 -8.51 -2.26 -12.74
N GLU A 65 -7.35 -2.88 -12.47
CA GLU A 65 -7.06 -4.24 -12.94
C GLU A 65 -8.06 -5.26 -12.41
N GLU A 66 -8.39 -5.19 -11.11
CA GLU A 66 -9.37 -6.09 -10.51
C GLU A 66 -10.75 -5.94 -11.16
N LEU A 67 -11.18 -4.70 -11.44
CA LEU A 67 -12.44 -4.45 -12.15
C LEU A 67 -12.39 -4.96 -13.59
N ALA A 68 -11.26 -4.83 -14.28
CA ALA A 68 -11.09 -5.30 -15.66
C ALA A 68 -11.14 -6.84 -15.79
N ILE A 69 -10.72 -7.58 -14.77
CA ILE A 69 -10.78 -9.05 -14.76
C ILE A 69 -12.23 -9.57 -14.55
N ARG A 70 -13.12 -8.71 -14.01
CA ARG A 70 -14.51 -9.07 -13.67
C ARG A 70 -15.53 -8.77 -14.78
N ILE A 71 -15.10 -8.25 -15.94
CA ILE A 71 -15.93 -7.89 -17.12
C ILE A 71 -15.66 -8.90 -18.24
#